data_AF-A0AAW5YXK7-F1
#
_entry.id   AF-A0AAW5YXK7-F1
#
_cell.length_a   1.000
_cell.length_b   1.000
_cell.length_c   1.000
_cell.angle_alpha   90.00
_cell.angle_beta   90.00
_cell.angle_gamma   90.00
#
_symmetry.space_group_name_H-M   'P 1'
#
loop_
_entity.id
_entity.type
_entity.pdbx_description
1 polymer ?
#
loop_
_entity_poly.entity_id
_entity_poly.type
_entity_poly.pdbx_seq_one_letter_code
_entity_poly.pdbx_strand_id
1 'polypeptide(L)'
;MFDKAKLKDVLSQYKKDFLPKHWADEKYKWEAVKCFQDNWDINAEDFADMLSRSLSKTYNLLASMNNFPARMITGFAKTAPEEVRAMYIDLFDETKEVYERINTFKMQSSIFYSKSSVINDFRQFYFEIKA
;
A
#
# COMPACT_ATOMS: atom_id res chain seq x y z
N MET A 1 11.50 28.12 -12.93
CA MET A 1 11.91 28.29 -11.52
C MET A 1 10.66 28.25 -10.65
N PHE A 2 10.65 27.45 -9.59
CA PHE A 2 9.50 27.25 -8.72
C PHE A 2 9.28 28.46 -7.79
N ASP A 3 8.07 29.02 -7.77
CA ASP A 3 7.73 30.20 -6.97
C ASP A 3 7.40 29.81 -5.52
N LYS A 4 8.40 29.99 -4.64
CA LYS A 4 8.28 29.64 -3.22
C LYS A 4 7.26 30.52 -2.48
N ALA A 5 7.06 31.77 -2.91
CA ALA A 5 6.11 32.68 -2.26
C ALA A 5 4.67 32.22 -2.54
N LYS A 6 4.36 31.93 -3.82
CA LYS A 6 3.06 31.36 -4.19
C LYS A 6 2.78 30.03 -3.51
N LEU A 7 3.77 29.15 -3.37
CA LEU A 7 3.60 27.90 -2.62
C LEU A 7 3.19 28.17 -1.16
N LYS A 8 3.83 29.13 -0.50
CA LYS A 8 3.52 29.48 0.90
C LYS A 8 2.08 29.99 1.04
N ASP A 9 1.62 30.81 0.10
CA ASP A 9 0.26 31.34 0.09
C ASP A 9 -0.77 30.23 -0.12
N VAL A 10 -0.54 29.36 -1.11
CA VAL A 10 -1.41 28.20 -1.40
C VAL A 10 -1.46 27.24 -0.20
N LEU A 11 -0.33 26.95 0.43
CA LEU A 11 -0.29 26.09 1.63
C LEU A 11 -1.06 26.70 2.80
N SER A 12 -0.95 28.02 2.98
CA SER A 12 -1.68 28.72 4.04
C SER A 12 -3.19 28.66 3.82
N GLN A 13 -3.64 28.80 2.56
CA GLN A 13 -5.04 28.68 2.20
C GLN A 13 -5.55 27.24 2.33
N TYR A 14 -4.78 26.25 1.83
CA TYR A 14 -5.10 24.84 1.95
C TYR A 14 -5.34 24.44 3.42
N LYS A 15 -4.45 24.84 4.33
CA LYS A 15 -4.61 24.53 5.77
C LYS A 15 -5.87 25.12 6.37
N LYS A 16 -6.24 26.35 5.99
CA LYS A 16 -7.49 27.00 6.44
C LYS A 16 -8.73 26.26 5.93
N ASP A 17 -8.68 25.83 4.67
CA ASP A 17 -9.81 25.20 3.99
C ASP A 17 -9.92 23.69 4.25
N PHE A 18 -8.85 23.04 4.72
CA PHE A 18 -8.78 21.60 4.84
C PHE A 18 -9.90 21.03 5.72
N LEU A 19 -10.04 21.54 6.96
CA LEU A 19 -11.09 21.09 7.87
C LEU A 19 -12.52 21.40 7.35
N PRO A 20 -12.86 22.63 6.96
CA PRO A 20 -14.24 22.95 6.57
C PRO A 20 -14.65 22.42 5.20
N LYS A 21 -13.73 22.27 4.24
CA LYS A 21 -14.08 21.96 2.84
C LYS A 21 -13.64 20.58 2.37
N HIS A 22 -12.54 20.05 2.91
CA HIS A 22 -11.93 18.83 2.39
C HIS A 22 -12.03 17.65 3.35
N TRP A 23 -12.21 17.88 4.65
CA TRP A 23 -12.17 16.82 5.65
C TRP A 23 -13.15 15.69 5.37
N ALA A 24 -14.40 16.01 5.03
CA ALA A 24 -15.42 14.98 4.77
C ALA A 24 -15.00 14.02 3.65
N ASP A 25 -14.38 14.54 2.59
CA ASP A 25 -13.97 13.76 1.42
C ASP A 25 -12.58 13.14 1.57
N GLU A 26 -11.70 13.74 2.37
CA GLU A 26 -10.28 13.39 2.47
C GLU A 26 -9.92 12.60 3.73
N LYS A 27 -10.80 12.57 4.74
CA LYS A 27 -10.56 11.93 6.05
C LYS A 27 -10.12 10.47 5.92
N TYR A 28 -10.66 9.71 4.97
CA TYR A 28 -10.33 8.29 4.80
C TYR A 28 -8.83 8.08 4.52
N LYS A 29 -8.15 9.02 3.87
CA LYS A 29 -6.69 8.93 3.63
C LYS A 29 -5.91 9.02 4.93
N TRP A 30 -6.34 9.92 5.82
CA TRP A 30 -5.74 10.07 7.15
C TRP A 30 -6.01 8.85 8.03
N GLU A 31 -7.23 8.30 7.96
CA GLU A 31 -7.56 7.06 8.66
C GLU A 31 -6.73 5.88 8.15
N ALA A 32 -6.48 5.79 6.84
CA ALA A 32 -5.61 4.76 6.26
C ALA A 32 -4.18 4.86 6.77
N VAL A 33 -3.58 6.07 6.75
CA VAL A 33 -2.23 6.31 7.26
C VAL A 33 -2.13 5.99 8.75
N LYS A 34 -3.09 6.47 9.55
CA LYS A 34 -3.13 6.19 10.98
C LYS A 34 -3.27 4.69 11.26
N CYS A 35 -4.15 4.01 10.54
CA CYS A 35 -4.32 2.55 10.66
C CYS A 35 -3.02 1.79 10.38
N PHE A 36 -2.29 2.19 9.33
CA PHE A 36 -1.00 1.61 9.03
C PHE A 36 -0.01 1.85 10.18
N GLN A 37 0.14 3.09 10.63
CA GLN A 37 1.09 3.45 11.70
C GLN A 37 0.78 2.76 13.04
N ASP A 38 -0.50 2.62 13.41
CA ASP A 38 -0.92 2.01 14.67
C ASP A 38 -0.73 0.48 14.68
N ASN A 39 -0.64 -0.17 13.52
CA ASN A 39 -0.56 -1.64 13.41
C ASN A 39 0.79 -2.15 12.90
N TRP A 40 1.57 -1.33 12.21
CA TRP A 40 2.77 -1.77 11.51
C TRP A 40 3.89 -2.15 12.46
N ASP A 41 4.34 -3.40 12.35
CA ASP A 41 5.55 -3.90 13.00
C ASP A 41 6.26 -4.88 12.07
N ILE A 42 7.42 -4.47 11.53
CA ILE A 42 8.20 -5.30 10.61
C ILE A 42 8.73 -6.58 11.26
N ASN A 43 8.77 -6.65 12.59
CA ASN A 43 9.26 -7.80 13.35
C ASN A 43 8.12 -8.65 13.93
N ALA A 44 6.86 -8.36 13.60
CA ALA A 44 5.71 -9.12 14.09
C ALA A 44 5.86 -10.62 13.81
N GLU A 45 5.52 -11.45 14.79
CA GLU A 45 5.55 -12.92 14.67
C GLU A 45 4.60 -13.38 13.56
N ASP A 46 3.34 -12.92 13.59
CA ASP A 46 2.39 -13.08 12.50
C ASP A 46 2.40 -11.85 11.58
N PHE A 47 3.34 -11.86 10.62
CA PHE A 47 3.47 -10.78 9.65
C PHE A 47 2.26 -10.64 8.73
N ALA A 48 1.60 -11.75 8.39
CA ALA A 48 0.46 -11.73 7.47
C ALA A 48 -0.77 -11.07 8.11
N ASP A 49 -1.07 -11.40 9.36
CA ASP A 49 -2.11 -10.73 10.14
C ASP A 49 -1.79 -9.25 10.35
N MET A 50 -0.56 -8.95 10.77
CA MET A 50 -0.09 -7.57 10.97
C MET A 50 -0.27 -6.72 9.70
N LEU A 51 0.18 -7.23 8.55
CA LEU A 51 0.04 -6.55 7.25
C LEU A 51 -1.44 -6.36 6.88
N SER A 52 -2.27 -7.38 7.10
CA SER A 52 -3.71 -7.31 6.83
C SER A 52 -4.39 -6.22 7.67
N ARG A 53 -4.09 -6.12 8.97
CA ARG A 53 -4.62 -5.06 9.84
C ARG A 53 -4.12 -3.68 9.41
N SER A 54 -2.84 -3.57 9.08
CA SER A 54 -2.21 -2.32 8.63
C SER A 54 -2.83 -1.75 7.35
N LEU A 55 -3.33 -2.60 6.44
CA LEU A 55 -3.95 -2.20 5.19
C LEU A 55 -5.50 -2.16 5.23
N SER A 56 -6.13 -2.47 6.37
CA SER A 56 -7.58 -2.65 6.47
C SER A 56 -8.43 -1.41 6.12
N LYS A 57 -7.84 -0.21 6.21
CA LYS A 57 -8.52 1.07 5.93
C LYS A 57 -8.04 1.76 4.65
N THR A 58 -7.39 1.05 3.73
CA THR A 58 -6.84 1.69 2.51
C THR A 58 -7.88 2.00 1.45
N TYR A 59 -9.05 1.33 1.47
CA TYR A 59 -10.17 1.56 0.53
C TYR A 59 -9.70 1.75 -0.92
N ASN A 60 -10.13 2.82 -1.58
CA ASN A 60 -9.78 3.16 -2.96
C ASN A 60 -8.31 3.57 -3.17
N LEU A 61 -7.51 3.73 -2.11
CA LEU A 61 -6.06 3.97 -2.25
C LEU A 61 -5.35 2.74 -2.80
N LEU A 62 -5.82 1.54 -2.45
CA LEU A 62 -5.23 0.26 -2.87
C LEU A 62 -6.29 -0.72 -3.40
N ALA A 63 -7.41 -0.20 -3.90
CA ALA A 63 -8.42 -0.96 -4.62
C ALA A 63 -9.09 -0.09 -5.68
N SER A 64 -9.06 -0.51 -6.94
CA SER A 64 -9.81 0.10 -8.02
C SER A 64 -10.32 -0.98 -8.98
N MET A 65 -11.21 -0.61 -9.90
CA MET A 65 -12.07 -1.50 -10.72
C MET A 65 -11.52 -2.90 -11.06
N ASN A 66 -10.25 -3.03 -11.47
CA ASN A 66 -9.61 -4.34 -11.71
C ASN A 66 -8.20 -4.43 -11.11
N ASN A 67 -7.90 -3.63 -10.08
CA ASN A 67 -6.58 -3.58 -9.44
C ASN A 67 -6.74 -3.61 -7.93
N PHE A 68 -6.27 -4.68 -7.28
CA PHE A 68 -6.42 -4.90 -5.84
C PHE A 68 -5.07 -5.14 -5.13
N PRO A 69 -4.13 -4.18 -5.13
CA PRO A 69 -2.79 -4.38 -4.56
C PRO A 69 -2.79 -4.84 -3.10
N ALA A 70 -3.67 -4.28 -2.24
CA ALA A 70 -3.75 -4.67 -0.83
C ALA A 70 -4.17 -6.14 -0.67
N ARG A 71 -5.17 -6.59 -1.43
CA ARG A 71 -5.62 -8.00 -1.43
C ARG A 71 -4.54 -8.93 -1.98
N MET A 72 -3.81 -8.50 -3.00
CA MET A 72 -2.72 -9.30 -3.57
C MET A 72 -1.56 -9.49 -2.59
N ILE A 73 -1.03 -8.41 -2.01
CA ILE A 73 0.15 -8.49 -1.15
C ILE A 73 -0.16 -9.21 0.17
N THR A 74 -1.37 -9.04 0.71
CA THR A 74 -1.83 -9.82 1.88
C THR A 74 -2.03 -11.30 1.54
N GLY A 75 -2.50 -11.61 0.32
CA GLY A 75 -2.55 -12.98 -0.19
C GLY A 75 -1.16 -13.61 -0.30
N PHE A 76 -0.17 -12.88 -0.81
CA PHE A 76 1.22 -13.34 -0.84
C PHE A 76 1.77 -13.54 0.57
N ALA A 77 1.52 -12.63 1.50
CA ALA A 77 2.02 -12.75 2.88
C ALA A 77 1.43 -13.96 3.61
N LYS A 78 0.20 -14.39 3.28
CA LYS A 78 -0.38 -15.63 3.83
C LYS A 78 0.34 -16.90 3.33
N THR A 79 0.91 -16.86 2.13
CA THR A 79 1.59 -18.02 1.51
C THR A 79 3.10 -18.01 1.80
N ALA A 80 3.70 -16.84 1.82
CA ALA A 80 5.15 -16.62 1.89
C ALA A 80 5.45 -15.36 2.75
N PRO A 81 5.16 -15.41 4.07
CA PRO A 81 5.22 -14.24 4.94
C PRO A 81 6.60 -13.63 5.01
N GLU A 82 7.66 -14.44 5.10
CA GLU A 82 9.03 -13.96 5.28
C GLU A 82 9.61 -13.35 3.99
N GLU A 83 9.23 -13.87 2.83
CA GLU A 83 9.60 -13.27 1.56
C GLU A 83 8.91 -11.92 1.36
N VAL A 84 7.62 -11.81 1.69
CA VAL A 84 6.93 -10.52 1.64
C VAL A 84 7.48 -9.55 2.69
N ARG A 85 7.84 -10.03 3.88
CA ARG A 85 8.56 -9.23 4.90
C ARG A 85 9.87 -8.69 4.33
N ALA A 86 10.66 -9.53 3.67
CA ALA A 86 11.92 -9.11 3.03
C ALA A 86 11.69 -8.06 1.93
N MET A 87 10.61 -8.17 1.14
CA MET A 87 10.22 -7.14 0.17
C MET A 87 9.96 -5.79 0.85
N TYR A 88 9.27 -5.77 2.00
CA TYR A 88 9.02 -4.54 2.75
C TYR A 88 10.27 -3.98 3.43
N ILE A 89 11.17 -4.83 3.93
CA ILE A 89 12.49 -4.41 4.45
C ILE A 89 13.27 -3.68 3.36
N ASP A 90 13.33 -4.26 2.14
CA ASP A 90 14.01 -3.64 1.00
C ASP A 90 13.35 -2.32 0.57
N LEU A 91 12.01 -2.27 0.57
CA LEU A 91 11.25 -1.06 0.24
C LEU A 91 11.50 0.09 1.23
N PHE A 92 11.73 -0.21 2.51
CA PHE A 92 11.97 0.78 3.56
C PHE A 92 13.45 1.09 3.83
N ASP A 93 14.37 0.49 3.08
CA ASP A 93 15.80 0.77 3.17
C ASP A 93 16.16 2.13 2.55
N GLU A 94 15.99 3.22 3.30
CA GLU A 94 16.27 4.59 2.84
C GLU A 94 17.74 4.86 2.47
N THR A 95 18.65 3.89 2.63
CA THR A 95 20.00 3.98 2.08
C THR A 95 20.04 3.79 0.55
N LYS A 96 18.96 3.24 -0.04
CA LYS A 96 18.80 3.03 -1.49
C LYS A 96 17.93 4.10 -2.14
N GLU A 97 18.20 4.34 -3.42
CA GLU A 97 17.43 5.30 -4.22
C GLU A 97 15.94 4.94 -4.26
N VAL A 98 15.08 5.96 -4.16
CA VAL A 98 13.62 5.76 -4.06
C VAL A 98 13.05 5.01 -5.27
N TYR A 99 13.57 5.29 -6.47
CA TYR A 99 13.16 4.61 -7.69
C TYR A 99 13.55 3.13 -7.67
N GLU A 100 14.76 2.83 -7.20
CA GLU A 100 15.29 1.46 -7.10
C GLU A 100 14.39 0.62 -6.19
N ARG A 101 14.09 1.12 -4.99
CA ARG A 101 13.23 0.45 -4.02
C ARG A 101 11.85 0.12 -4.56
N ILE A 102 11.21 1.10 -5.20
CA ILE A 102 9.89 0.91 -5.82
C ILE A 102 9.96 -0.09 -6.97
N ASN A 103 10.99 -0.03 -7.80
CA ASN A 103 11.14 -0.92 -8.94
C ASN A 103 11.39 -2.37 -8.51
N THR A 104 12.26 -2.58 -7.52
CA THR A 104 12.54 -3.90 -6.94
C THR A 104 11.28 -4.51 -6.33
N PHE A 105 10.53 -3.75 -5.54
CA PHE A 105 9.27 -4.22 -4.95
C PHE A 105 8.25 -4.64 -6.03
N LYS A 106 8.11 -3.86 -7.10
CA LYS A 106 7.23 -4.19 -8.24
C LYS A 106 7.67 -5.46 -8.99
N MET A 107 8.98 -5.60 -9.21
CA MET A 107 9.55 -6.79 -9.86
C MET A 107 9.30 -8.05 -9.01
N GLN A 108 9.60 -8.00 -7.72
CA GLN A 108 9.37 -9.11 -6.78
C GLN A 108 7.89 -9.48 -6.70
N SER A 109 7.00 -8.50 -6.61
CA SER A 109 5.53 -8.72 -6.64
C SER A 109 5.08 -9.43 -7.93
N SER A 110 5.68 -9.10 -9.07
CA SER A 110 5.36 -9.71 -10.37
C SER A 110 5.83 -11.17 -10.46
N ILE A 111 6.98 -11.48 -9.86
CA ILE A 111 7.50 -12.85 -9.73
C ILE A 111 6.59 -13.68 -8.81
N PHE A 112 6.10 -13.11 -7.70
CA PHE A 112 5.13 -13.77 -6.84
C PHE A 112 3.84 -14.10 -7.58
N TYR A 113 3.34 -13.14 -8.36
CA TYR A 113 2.17 -13.34 -9.19
C TYR A 113 2.37 -14.47 -10.20
N SER A 114 3.49 -14.49 -10.93
CA SER A 114 3.77 -15.53 -11.93
C SER A 114 3.93 -16.91 -11.29
N LYS A 115 4.68 -17.03 -10.20
CA LYS A 115 4.83 -18.30 -9.45
C LYS A 115 3.50 -18.82 -8.94
N SER A 116 2.68 -17.95 -8.34
CA SER A 116 1.36 -18.32 -7.84
C SER A 116 0.43 -18.78 -8.97
N SER A 117 0.48 -18.10 -10.13
CA SER A 117 -0.31 -18.46 -11.32
C SER A 117 0.13 -19.76 -12.00
N VAL A 118 1.37 -20.21 -11.77
CA VAL A 118 1.92 -21.47 -12.30
C VAL A 118 1.61 -22.66 -11.38
N ILE A 119 1.43 -22.41 -10.07
CA ILE A 119 1.27 -23.46 -9.06
C ILE A 119 -0.20 -23.83 -8.80
N ASN A 120 -1.16 -22.94 -9.07
CA ASN A 120 -2.58 -23.25 -8.93
C ASN A 120 -3.41 -22.53 -9.98
N ASP A 121 -4.53 -23.15 -10.32
CA ASP A 121 -5.62 -22.65 -11.16
C ASP A 121 -6.31 -21.42 -10.52
N PHE A 122 -5.56 -20.32 -10.34
CA PHE A 122 -6.03 -19.03 -9.80
C PHE A 122 -7.02 -18.32 -10.75
N ARG A 123 -7.38 -18.95 -11.88
CA ARG A 123 -8.57 -18.57 -12.63
C ARG A 123 -9.80 -18.57 -11.74
N GLN A 124 -9.93 -19.50 -10.79
CA GLN A 124 -11.07 -19.52 -9.87
C GLN A 124 -11.09 -18.27 -8.95
N PHE A 125 -9.93 -17.84 -8.44
CA PHE A 125 -9.82 -16.62 -7.64
C PHE A 125 -10.10 -15.37 -8.48
N TYR A 126 -9.68 -15.32 -9.76
CA TYR A 126 -9.99 -14.21 -10.67
C TYR A 126 -11.47 -14.17 -11.09
N PHE A 127 -12.16 -15.31 -11.17
CA PHE A 127 -13.59 -15.38 -11.46
C PHE A 127 -14.47 -15.04 -10.25
N GLU A 128 -14.06 -15.36 -9.02
CA GLU A 128 -14.71 -14.86 -7.78
C GLU A 128 -14.48 -13.36 -7.54
N ILE A 129 -13.54 -12.72 -8.26
CA ILE A 129 -13.25 -11.27 -8.18
C ILE A 129 -14.19 -10.44 -9.08
N LYS A 130 -15.03 -11.07 -9.93
CA LYS A 130 -15.98 -10.37 -10.82
C LYS A 130 -17.46 -10.70 -10.62
N ALA A 131 -17.81 -11.54 -9.64
CA ALA A 131 -19.19 -11.78 -9.21
C ALA A 131 -19.49 -10.97 -7.94
#